data_AF-A0A3D4P9M3-F1
#
_entry.id   AF-A0A3D4P9M3-F1
#
_cell.length_a   1.000
_cell.length_b   1.000
_cell.length_c   1.000
_cell.angle_alpha   90.00
_cell.angle_beta   90.00
_cell.angle_gamma   90.00
#
_symmetry.space_group_name_H-M   'P 1'
#
loop_
_entity.id
_entity.type
_entity.pdbx_description
1 polymer ?
#
loop_
_entity_poly.entity_id
_entity_poly.type
_entity_poly.pdbx_seq_one_letter_code
_entity_poly.pdbx_strand_id
1 'polypeptide(L)'
;MKPLRQLLDKMHPLFTKGGKLEPFYPLYEAGDTFLYTPGEITHGPSHVRDALDLKRMMITVVAALGPCILMAMWNTGYQANLVLDAGGVSVPEGWRGAVFSAIGLTANPDNHLANLLLGALYFVPLFLVSNIAGGLCEVIFSCIRNHEINEGFLVTGMLYPLTLPPTLPW
;
A
#
# COMPACT_ATOMS: atom_id res chain seq x y z
N MET A 1 -6.07 4.39 -30.19
CA MET A 1 -4.70 3.86 -30.27
C MET A 1 -3.98 4.19 -28.98
N LYS A 2 -3.86 3.23 -28.05
CA LYS A 2 -3.12 3.41 -26.79
C LYS A 2 -1.84 2.55 -26.90
N PRO A 3 -0.65 3.15 -27.00
CA PRO A 3 0.59 2.40 -27.24
C PRO A 3 0.92 1.43 -26.11
N LEU A 4 0.57 1.77 -24.86
CA LEU A 4 0.71 0.86 -23.72
C LEU A 4 -0.16 -0.40 -23.86
N ARG A 5 -1.40 -0.26 -24.34
CA ARG A 5 -2.32 -1.40 -24.49
C ARG A 5 -1.84 -2.36 -25.56
N GLN A 6 -1.36 -1.84 -26.69
CA GLN A 6 -0.78 -2.67 -27.76
C GLN A 6 0.50 -3.40 -27.32
N LEU A 7 1.28 -2.82 -26.40
CA LEU A 7 2.47 -3.47 -25.84
C LEU A 7 2.08 -4.64 -24.95
N LEU A 8 1.13 -4.41 -24.02
CA LEU A 8 0.59 -5.46 -23.15
C LEU A 8 -0.06 -6.59 -23.96
N ASP A 9 -0.94 -6.26 -24.91
CA ASP A 9 -1.62 -7.24 -25.78
C ASP A 9 -0.62 -8.10 -26.59
N LYS A 10 0.55 -7.56 -26.98
CA LYS A 10 1.61 -8.31 -27.66
C LYS A 10 2.36 -9.27 -26.72
N MET A 11 2.46 -8.93 -25.45
CA MET A 11 3.10 -9.76 -24.44
C MET A 11 2.17 -10.84 -23.89
N HIS A 12 0.87 -10.60 -23.88
CA HIS A 12 -0.17 -11.51 -23.38
C HIS A 12 -0.02 -12.99 -23.82
N PRO A 13 0.25 -13.34 -25.10
CA PRO A 13 0.35 -14.73 -25.54
C PRO A 13 1.50 -15.52 -24.91
N LEU A 14 2.51 -14.83 -24.36
CA LEU A 14 3.64 -15.47 -23.68
C LEU A 14 3.28 -15.95 -22.28
N PHE A 15 2.22 -15.38 -21.70
CA PHE A 15 1.74 -15.65 -20.35
C PHE A 15 0.48 -16.54 -20.32
N THR A 16 -0.27 -16.65 -21.42
CA THR A 16 -1.45 -17.54 -21.51
C THR A 16 -1.07 -19.04 -21.47
N LYS A 17 -2.03 -19.93 -21.13
CA LYS A 17 -1.83 -21.39 -21.05
C LYS A 17 -1.08 -21.95 -22.27
N GLY A 18 0.09 -22.55 -22.06
CA GLY A 18 0.99 -23.04 -23.12
C GLY A 18 2.09 -22.06 -23.57
N GLY A 19 2.14 -20.85 -23.00
CA GLY A 19 3.22 -19.88 -23.17
C GLY A 19 4.43 -20.20 -22.28
N LYS A 20 5.63 -19.76 -22.69
CA LYS A 20 6.87 -20.02 -21.93
C LYS A 20 6.89 -19.39 -20.53
N LEU A 21 6.06 -18.39 -20.27
CA LEU A 21 5.97 -17.64 -19.02
C LEU A 21 4.62 -17.82 -18.31
N GLU A 22 3.92 -18.93 -18.57
CA GLU A 22 2.67 -19.32 -17.88
C GLU A 22 2.70 -19.12 -16.34
N PRO A 23 3.75 -19.49 -15.59
CA PRO A 23 3.76 -19.27 -14.14
C PRO A 23 3.78 -17.79 -13.70
N PHE A 24 4.12 -16.86 -14.61
CA PHE A 24 4.11 -15.42 -14.35
C PHE A 24 2.84 -14.73 -14.85
N TYR A 25 1.85 -15.50 -15.31
CA TYR A 25 0.54 -14.98 -15.71
C TYR A 25 -0.11 -14.09 -14.65
N PRO A 26 -0.14 -14.45 -13.35
CA PRO A 26 -0.77 -13.62 -12.32
C PRO A 26 -0.13 -12.23 -12.19
N LEU A 27 1.17 -12.11 -12.44
CA LEU A 27 1.90 -10.84 -12.36
C LEU A 27 1.60 -9.94 -13.57
N TYR A 28 1.52 -10.53 -14.76
CA TYR A 28 1.12 -9.83 -15.98
C TYR A 28 -0.32 -9.31 -15.86
N GLU A 29 -1.22 -10.16 -15.40
CA GLU A 29 -2.64 -9.84 -15.22
C GLU A 29 -2.88 -8.76 -14.18
N ALA A 30 -2.20 -8.83 -13.02
CA ALA A 30 -2.25 -7.77 -12.02
C ALA A 30 -1.81 -6.42 -12.60
N GLY A 31 -0.76 -6.41 -13.44
CA GLY A 31 -0.28 -5.21 -14.13
C GLY A 31 -1.28 -4.66 -15.16
N ASP A 32 -1.87 -5.52 -16.01
CA ASP A 32 -2.87 -5.10 -16.99
C ASP A 32 -4.14 -4.58 -16.30
N THR A 33 -4.59 -5.30 -15.27
CA THR A 33 -5.82 -5.03 -14.51
C THR A 33 -5.66 -3.79 -13.61
N PHE A 34 -4.45 -3.47 -13.16
CA PHE A 34 -4.15 -2.21 -12.47
C PHE A 34 -4.29 -0.98 -13.38
N LEU A 35 -3.83 -1.08 -14.64
CA LEU A 35 -3.82 0.03 -15.59
C LEU A 35 -5.12 0.14 -16.41
N TYR A 36 -5.79 -0.98 -16.64
CA TYR A 36 -6.96 -1.10 -17.50
C TYR A 36 -8.07 -1.89 -16.81
N THR A 37 -9.32 -1.50 -17.07
CA THR A 37 -10.49 -2.24 -16.59
C THR A 37 -10.64 -3.55 -17.38
N PRO A 38 -10.92 -4.68 -16.71
CA PRO A 38 -11.26 -5.93 -17.40
C PRO A 38 -12.47 -5.73 -18.32
N GLY A 39 -12.39 -6.27 -19.53
CA GLY A 39 -13.45 -6.16 -20.55
C GLY A 39 -14.52 -7.26 -20.45
N GLU A 40 -14.42 -8.15 -19.46
CA GLU A 40 -15.33 -9.29 -19.32
C GLU A 40 -16.72 -8.83 -18.88
N ILE A 41 -17.74 -9.27 -19.60
CA ILE A 41 -19.14 -9.01 -19.28
C ILE A 41 -19.84 -10.32 -18.95
N THR A 42 -20.86 -10.26 -18.09
CA THR A 42 -21.65 -11.44 -17.76
C THR A 42 -22.49 -11.86 -18.98
N HIS A 43 -22.18 -13.04 -19.52
CA HIS A 43 -22.94 -13.65 -20.60
C HIS A 43 -23.96 -14.66 -20.02
N GLY A 44 -25.26 -14.34 -20.07
CA GLY A 44 -26.35 -15.27 -19.73
C GLY A 44 -27.29 -14.82 -18.60
N PRO A 45 -28.31 -15.65 -18.27
CA PRO A 45 -29.20 -15.42 -17.14
C PRO A 45 -28.49 -15.80 -15.83
N SER A 46 -28.36 -14.83 -14.91
CA SER A 46 -27.85 -15.05 -13.56
C SER A 46 -28.98 -14.91 -12.54
N HIS A 47 -28.89 -15.64 -11.42
CA HIS A 47 -29.90 -15.61 -10.36
C HIS A 47 -29.98 -14.23 -9.67
N VAL A 48 -28.83 -13.56 -9.52
CA VAL A 48 -28.71 -12.19 -9.03
C VAL A 48 -27.71 -11.46 -9.93
N ARG A 49 -27.98 -10.18 -10.23
CA ARG A 49 -27.05 -9.27 -10.89
C ARG A 49 -26.68 -8.19 -9.89
N ASP A 50 -25.41 -8.18 -9.48
CA ASP A 50 -24.86 -7.14 -8.63
C ASP A 50 -24.15 -6.09 -9.50
N ALA A 51 -24.24 -4.84 -9.08
CA ALA A 51 -23.52 -3.71 -9.67
C ALA A 51 -22.20 -3.43 -8.94
N LEU A 52 -21.96 -4.09 -7.79
CA LEU A 52 -20.74 -3.93 -7.01
C LEU A 52 -19.57 -4.64 -7.69
N ASP A 53 -18.64 -3.82 -8.16
CA ASP A 53 -17.33 -4.25 -8.62
C ASP A 53 -16.37 -4.33 -7.44
N LEU A 54 -15.79 -5.51 -7.20
CA LEU A 54 -14.91 -5.77 -6.04
C LEU A 54 -13.74 -4.79 -6.01
N LYS A 55 -13.09 -4.56 -7.15
CA LYS A 55 -12.02 -3.59 -7.31
C LYS A 55 -12.42 -2.19 -6.86
N ARG A 56 -13.54 -1.69 -7.38
CA ARG A 56 -14.07 -0.37 -7.02
C ARG A 56 -14.34 -0.26 -5.53
N MET A 57 -14.92 -1.30 -4.93
CA MET A 57 -15.16 -1.33 -3.50
C MET A 57 -13.86 -1.26 -2.70
N MET A 58 -12.84 -2.03 -3.07
CA MET A 58 -11.54 -2.04 -2.40
C MET A 58 -10.82 -0.69 -2.50
N ILE A 59 -10.82 -0.05 -3.67
CA ILE A 59 -10.23 1.29 -3.86
C ILE A 59 -10.99 2.35 -3.04
N THR A 60 -12.31 2.22 -2.92
CA THR A 60 -13.12 3.15 -2.11
C THR A 60 -12.77 3.05 -0.63
N VAL A 61 -12.55 1.82 -0.12
CA VAL A 61 -12.08 1.61 1.26
C VAL A 61 -10.72 2.26 1.47
N VAL A 62 -9.79 2.10 0.52
CA VAL A 62 -8.46 2.71 0.57
C VAL A 62 -8.51 4.23 0.59
N ALA A 63 -9.37 4.83 -0.24
CA ALA A 63 -9.61 6.27 -0.21
C ALA A 63 -10.16 6.73 1.16
N ALA A 64 -11.07 5.94 1.75
CA ALA A 64 -11.63 6.21 3.07
C ALA A 64 -10.62 6.06 4.22
N LEU A 65 -9.54 5.29 4.03
CA LEU A 65 -8.45 5.16 5.00
C LEU A 65 -7.49 6.35 4.98
N GLY A 66 -7.48 7.17 3.93
CA GLY A 66 -6.59 8.34 3.82
C GLY A 66 -6.63 9.27 5.04
N PRO A 67 -7.81 9.75 5.48
CA PRO A 67 -7.93 10.55 6.70
C PRO A 67 -7.45 9.84 7.96
N CYS A 68 -7.69 8.53 8.08
CA CYS A 68 -7.24 7.73 9.21
C CYS A 68 -5.71 7.63 9.26
N ILE A 69 -5.06 7.44 8.11
CA ILE A 69 -3.59 7.40 8.00
C ILE A 69 -2.99 8.74 8.41
N LEU A 70 -3.55 9.86 7.92
CA LEU A 70 -3.10 11.20 8.29
C LEU A 70 -3.22 11.45 9.80
N MET A 71 -4.35 11.07 10.40
CA MET A 71 -4.57 11.19 11.84
C MET A 71 -3.61 10.31 12.64
N ALA A 72 -3.36 9.07 12.20
CA ALA A 72 -2.42 8.16 12.85
C ALA A 72 -0.99 8.71 12.84
N MET A 73 -0.53 9.25 11.70
CA MET A 73 0.78 9.88 11.60
C MET A 73 0.88 11.11 12.52
N TRP A 74 -0.10 12.02 12.44
CA TRP A 74 -0.08 13.22 13.27
C TRP A 74 -0.10 12.90 14.76
N ASN A 75 -0.99 12.00 15.20
CA ASN A 75 -1.10 11.62 16.61
C ASN A 75 0.17 10.94 17.13
N THR A 76 0.75 10.02 16.35
CA THR A 76 1.99 9.33 16.75
C THR A 76 3.14 10.31 16.92
N GLY A 77 3.32 11.24 15.97
CA GLY A 77 4.39 12.22 16.06
C GLY A 77 4.16 13.31 17.12
N TYR A 78 2.90 13.69 17.37
CA TYR A 78 2.56 14.61 18.47
C TYR A 78 2.94 14.01 19.83
N GLN A 79 2.57 12.74 20.08
CA GLN A 79 2.95 12.05 21.31
C GLN A 79 4.47 11.89 21.44
N ALA A 80 5.16 11.60 20.33
CA ALA A 80 6.62 11.50 20.34
C ALA A 80 7.29 12.85 20.65
N ASN A 81 6.84 13.95 20.05
CA ASN A 81 7.37 15.29 20.33
C ASN A 81 7.07 15.77 21.75
N LEU A 82 5.90 15.45 22.32
CA LEU A 82 5.58 15.76 23.72
C LEU A 82 6.56 15.12 24.69
N VAL A 83 6.93 13.85 24.45
CA VAL A 83 7.89 13.14 25.30
C VAL A 83 9.30 13.71 25.14
N LEU A 84 9.70 14.07 23.92
CA LEU A 84 11.01 14.67 23.64
C LEU A 84 11.15 16.07 24.27
N ASP A 85 10.11 16.90 24.16
CA ASP A 85 10.06 18.22 24.78
C ASP A 85 10.10 18.13 26.32
N ALA A 86 9.31 17.23 26.91
CA ALA A 86 9.35 16.96 28.36
C ALA A 86 10.72 16.44 28.84
N GLY A 87 11.46 15.73 27.97
CA GLY A 87 12.82 15.25 28.23
C GLY A 87 13.92 16.28 27.97
N GLY A 88 13.59 17.48 27.46
CA GLY A 88 14.57 18.50 27.07
C GLY A 88 15.41 18.13 25.85
N VAL A 89 14.96 17.16 25.04
CA VAL A 89 15.67 16.66 23.86
C VAL A 89 15.06 17.29 22.61
N SER A 90 15.83 18.13 21.91
CA SER A 90 15.35 18.87 20.74
C SER A 90 15.33 18.07 19.44
N VAL A 91 16.03 16.92 19.40
CA VAL A 91 16.14 16.05 18.21
C VAL A 91 16.03 14.58 18.64
N PRO A 92 15.13 13.77 18.03
CA PRO A 92 15.04 12.34 18.31
C PRO A 92 16.37 11.62 18.11
N GLU A 93 16.67 10.58 18.88
CA GLU A 93 17.91 9.81 18.67
C GLU A 93 17.82 8.88 17.43
N GLY A 94 18.96 8.67 16.77
CA GLY A 94 19.11 7.73 15.65
C GLY A 94 18.88 8.31 14.25
N TRP A 95 18.64 7.44 13.26
CA TRP A 95 18.48 7.83 11.85
C TRP A 95 17.28 8.77 11.63
N ARG A 96 16.22 8.62 12.43
CA ARG A 96 15.04 9.50 12.42
C ARG A 96 15.44 10.93 12.77
N GLY A 97 16.30 11.10 13.78
CA GLY A 97 16.88 12.39 14.16
C GLY A 97 17.78 13.01 13.10
N ALA A 98 18.52 12.19 12.35
CA ALA A 98 19.33 12.67 11.24
C ALA A 98 18.46 13.24 10.12
N VAL A 99 17.35 12.58 9.78
CA VAL A 99 16.38 13.10 8.79
C VAL A 99 15.65 14.33 9.34
N PHE A 100 15.27 14.31 10.60
CA PHE A 100 14.56 15.41 11.26
C PHE A 100 15.43 16.68 11.36
N SER A 101 16.71 16.52 11.68
CA SER A 101 17.69 17.63 11.73
C SER A 101 18.11 18.10 10.34
N ALA A 102 18.19 17.22 9.34
CA ALA A 102 18.46 17.61 7.95
C ALA A 102 17.35 18.50 7.34
N ILE A 103 16.10 18.33 7.80
CA ILE A 103 14.96 19.16 7.39
C ILE A 103 14.90 20.47 8.19
N GLY A 104 15.73 20.63 9.24
CA GLY A 104 15.81 21.85 10.04
C GLY A 104 14.63 22.03 11.00
N LEU A 105 13.92 20.96 11.35
CA LEU A 105 12.80 20.98 12.28
C LEU A 105 13.27 20.61 13.69
N THR A 106 12.74 21.31 14.68
CA THR A 106 12.92 21.02 16.11
C THR A 106 11.71 20.29 16.65
N ALA A 107 11.91 19.49 17.71
CA ALA A 107 10.84 18.78 18.40
C ALA A 107 9.96 19.77 19.18
N ASN A 108 9.07 20.47 18.46
CA ASN A 108 8.09 21.40 19.03
C ASN A 108 6.69 20.81 18.83
N PRO A 109 5.94 20.50 19.92
CA PRO A 109 4.59 19.97 19.84
C PRO A 109 3.59 20.88 19.11
N ASP A 110 3.82 22.19 19.14
CA ASP A 110 2.96 23.20 18.49
C ASP A 110 3.09 23.20 16.96
N ASN A 111 4.18 22.66 16.41
CA ASN A 111 4.37 22.62 14.97
C ASN A 111 3.74 21.35 14.38
N HIS A 112 2.54 21.50 13.79
CA HIS A 112 1.82 20.39 13.17
C HIS A 112 2.62 19.67 12.06
N LEU A 113 3.50 20.38 11.34
CA LEU A 113 4.36 19.77 10.32
C LEU A 113 5.47 18.92 10.95
N ALA A 114 6.03 19.36 12.09
CA ALA A 114 7.02 18.59 12.83
C ALA A 114 6.40 17.29 13.38
N ASN A 115 5.17 17.36 13.89
CA ASN A 115 4.43 16.19 14.36
C ASN A 115 4.12 15.23 13.20
N LEU A 116 3.65 15.74 12.06
CA LEU A 116 3.32 14.89 10.91
C LEU A 116 4.56 14.21 10.31
N LEU A 117 5.68 14.93 10.20
CA LEU A 117 6.94 14.36 9.70
C LEU A 117 7.53 13.33 10.65
N LEU A 118 7.56 13.59 11.95
CA LEU A 118 8.05 12.62 12.92
C LEU A 118 7.18 11.35 12.89
N GLY A 119 5.85 11.52 12.86
CA GLY A 119 4.93 10.40 12.71
C GLY A 119 5.10 9.61 11.41
N ALA A 120 5.34 10.30 10.29
CA ALA A 120 5.64 9.66 9.01
C ALA A 120 6.93 8.83 9.06
N LEU A 121 7.96 9.29 9.78
CA LEU A 121 9.21 8.52 9.98
C LEU A 121 9.02 7.23 10.80
N TYR A 122 7.94 7.13 11.58
CA TYR A 122 7.54 5.88 12.24
C TYR A 122 6.65 5.02 11.34
N PHE A 123 5.65 5.63 10.69
CA PHE A 123 4.64 4.91 9.93
C PHE A 123 5.12 4.40 8.56
N VAL A 124 5.86 5.21 7.79
CA VAL A 124 6.26 4.88 6.41
C VAL A 124 7.16 3.64 6.35
N PRO A 125 8.20 3.48 7.19
CA PRO A 125 9.00 2.26 7.18
C PRO A 125 8.17 1.02 7.53
N LEU A 126 7.30 1.10 8.55
CA LEU A 126 6.42 0.01 8.95
C LEU A 126 5.46 -0.40 7.80
N PHE A 127 4.88 0.60 7.14
CA PHE A 127 4.04 0.42 5.97
C PHE A 127 4.78 -0.29 4.84
N LEU A 128 6.01 0.17 4.51
CA LEU A 128 6.81 -0.43 3.45
C LEU A 128 7.19 -1.88 3.74
N VAL A 129 7.71 -2.17 4.94
CA VAL A 129 8.11 -3.54 5.31
C VAL A 129 6.93 -4.49 5.24
N SER A 130 5.77 -4.09 5.77
CA SER A 130 4.55 -4.90 5.73
C SER A 130 4.05 -5.15 4.30
N ASN A 131 3.99 -4.12 3.46
CA ASN A 131 3.48 -4.26 2.09
C ASN A 131 4.44 -5.07 1.21
N ILE A 132 5.74 -4.89 1.37
CA ILE A 132 6.74 -5.66 0.62
C ILE A 132 6.69 -7.13 1.04
N ALA A 133 6.71 -7.43 2.33
CA ALA A 133 6.67 -8.81 2.81
C ALA A 133 5.37 -9.52 2.41
N GLY A 134 4.23 -8.87 2.64
CA GLY A 134 2.92 -9.41 2.28
C GLY A 134 2.74 -9.59 0.77
N GLY A 135 3.14 -8.59 -0.02
CA GLY A 135 2.98 -8.60 -1.47
C GLY A 135 3.88 -9.65 -2.12
N LEU A 136 5.11 -9.83 -1.61
CA LEU A 136 5.99 -10.91 -2.07
C LEU A 136 5.37 -12.28 -1.79
N CYS A 137 4.85 -12.51 -0.58
CA CYS A 137 4.17 -13.76 -0.26
C CYS A 137 2.96 -13.99 -1.18
N GLU A 138 2.10 -13.00 -1.37
CA GLU A 138 0.94 -13.14 -2.24
C GLU A 138 1.31 -13.43 -3.69
N VAL A 139 2.29 -12.72 -4.24
CA VAL A 139 2.79 -12.97 -5.60
C VAL A 139 3.32 -14.40 -5.72
N ILE A 140 4.13 -14.85 -4.76
CA ILE A 140 4.68 -16.22 -4.76
C ILE A 140 3.56 -17.26 -4.73
N PHE A 141 2.58 -17.13 -3.84
CA PHE A 141 1.48 -18.08 -3.73
C PHE A 141 0.56 -18.05 -4.95
N SER A 142 0.30 -16.87 -5.53
CA SER A 142 -0.50 -16.71 -6.75
C SER A 142 0.16 -17.39 -7.94
N CYS A 143 1.49 -17.26 -8.09
CA CYS A 143 2.26 -17.97 -9.11
C CYS A 143 2.27 -19.50 -8.90
N ILE A 144 2.39 -19.98 -7.65
CA ILE A 144 2.37 -21.43 -7.34
C ILE A 144 0.99 -22.04 -7.62
N ARG A 145 -0.07 -21.29 -7.32
CA ARG A 145 -1.46 -21.78 -7.40
C ARG A 145 -2.16 -21.44 -8.71
N ASN A 146 -1.52 -20.65 -9.58
CA ASN A 146 -2.06 -20.17 -10.86
C ASN A 146 -3.45 -19.52 -10.69
N HIS A 147 -3.59 -18.64 -9.71
CA HIS A 147 -4.76 -17.77 -9.59
C HIS A 147 -4.34 -16.31 -9.66
N GLU A 148 -5.30 -15.45 -10.02
CA GLU A 148 -5.12 -14.01 -10.13
C GLU A 148 -4.77 -13.41 -8.75
N ILE A 149 -4.02 -12.30 -8.74
CA ILE A 149 -3.72 -11.55 -7.51
C ILE A 149 -5.00 -10.86 -7.05
N ASN A 150 -5.36 -11.04 -5.79
CA ASN A 150 -6.61 -10.50 -5.27
C ASN A 150 -6.41 -9.08 -4.76
N GLU A 151 -7.32 -8.17 -5.11
CA GLU A 151 -7.20 -6.76 -4.74
C GLU A 151 -7.42 -6.49 -3.26
N GLY A 152 -7.92 -7.50 -2.53
CA GLY A 152 -8.03 -7.49 -1.07
C GLY A 152 -6.67 -7.28 -0.37
N PHE A 153 -5.55 -7.63 -1.00
CA PHE A 153 -4.24 -7.36 -0.39
C PHE A 153 -3.92 -5.87 -0.32
N LEU A 154 -4.32 -5.07 -1.32
CA LEU A 154 -4.09 -3.63 -1.30
C LEU A 154 -4.76 -3.00 -0.07
N VAL A 155 -5.96 -3.46 0.28
CA VAL A 155 -6.67 -3.03 1.49
C VAL A 155 -6.00 -3.55 2.76
N THR A 156 -5.66 -4.84 2.78
CA THR A 156 -5.04 -5.48 3.95
C THR A 156 -3.68 -4.87 4.27
N GLY A 157 -2.87 -4.56 3.25
CA GLY A 157 -1.56 -3.91 3.37
C GLY A 157 -1.64 -2.47 3.88
N MET A 158 -2.78 -1.79 3.73
CA MET A 158 -3.02 -0.47 4.34
C MET A 158 -3.61 -0.56 5.75
N LEU A 159 -4.50 -1.51 6.00
CA LEU A 159 -5.12 -1.71 7.32
C LEU A 159 -4.12 -2.26 8.34
N TYR A 160 -3.29 -3.22 7.94
CA TYR A 160 -2.42 -3.92 8.86
C TYR A 160 -1.44 -2.98 9.60
N PRO A 161 -0.70 -2.08 8.93
CA PRO A 161 0.16 -1.10 9.62
C PRO A 161 -0.59 -0.16 10.56
N LEU A 162 -1.88 0.11 10.33
CA LEU A 162 -2.71 0.96 11.19
C LEU A 162 -3.18 0.26 12.47
N THR A 163 -3.24 -1.07 12.47
CA THR A 163 -3.62 -1.86 13.65
C THR A 163 -2.46 -2.12 14.59
N LEU A 164 -1.24 -1.90 14.12
CA LEU A 164 -0.01 -2.21 14.83
C LEU A 164 0.51 -1.01 15.62
N PRO A 165 1.18 -1.25 16.77
CA PRO A 165 1.83 -0.17 17.50
C PRO A 165 3.03 0.38 16.71
N PRO A 166 3.28 1.71 16.77
CA PRO A 166 4.33 2.37 15.98
C PRO A 166 5.77 2.01 16.44
N THR A 167 5.90 1.39 17.61
CA THR A 167 7.18 1.02 18.24
C THR A 167 7.66 -0.38 17.84
N LEU A 168 7.01 -1.05 16.89
CA LEU A 168 7.45 -2.37 16.45
C LEU A 168 8.89 -2.33 15.94
N PRO A 169 9.72 -3.30 16.35
CA PRO A 169 11.04 -3.47 15.75
C PRO A 169 10.84 -3.98 14.32
N TRP A 170 11.36 -3.20 13.37
CA TRP A 170 11.38 -3.49 11.94
C TRP A 170 12.83 -3.46 11.43
#